data_AF-A0A7S1I066-F1
#
_entry.id   AF-A0A7S1I066-F1
#
_cell.length_a   1.000
_cell.length_b   1.000
_cell.length_c   1.000
_cell.angle_alpha   90.00
_cell.angle_beta   90.00
_cell.angle_gamma   90.00
#
_symmetry.space_group_name_H-M   'P 1'
#
loop_
_entity.id
_entity.type
_entity.pdbx_description
1 polymer ?
#
loop_
_entity_poly.entity_id
_entity_poly.type
_entity_poly.pdbx_seq_one_letter_code
_entity_poly.pdbx_strand_id
1 'polypeptide(L)'
;GQAVAMRARVEWLQSRISLMYKKTDPTVMLNYRPISVFPAMYFVLTKLLLHALQAPIDASLSEWQAGGRKGRTTTGQAVAMRADLASSGAPRYMCYLDIAKAFPSAPHRSLLRALQVLGTLMQLLRIVQSIYEGSWNVCDTPDGPVRYKLRRGIKEGCPFVASFFHAPV
;
A
#
# COMPACT_ATOMS: atom_id res chain seq x y z
N GLY A 1 -22.97 -7.81 -27.56
CA GLY A 1 -22.59 -6.43 -27.19
C GLY A 1 -21.19 -6.46 -26.62
N GLN A 2 -20.25 -5.72 -27.21
CA GLN A 2 -18.85 -5.70 -26.77
C GLN A 2 -18.76 -5.21 -25.32
N ALA A 3 -18.35 -6.10 -24.41
CA ALA A 3 -17.99 -5.69 -23.06
C ALA A 3 -16.76 -4.78 -23.17
N VAL A 4 -16.95 -3.48 -22.96
CA VAL A 4 -15.84 -2.53 -22.83
C VAL A 4 -14.99 -3.02 -21.67
N ALA A 5 -13.80 -3.53 -21.97
CA ALA A 5 -12.89 -4.01 -20.94
C ALA A 5 -12.47 -2.81 -20.08
N MET A 6 -13.00 -2.73 -18.86
CA MET A 6 -12.68 -1.67 -17.92
C MET A 6 -11.21 -1.80 -17.49
N ARG A 7 -10.34 -1.03 -18.12
CA ARG A 7 -8.88 -1.02 -17.91
C ARG A 7 -8.41 0.40 -17.63
N ALA A 8 -7.42 0.54 -16.76
CA ALA A 8 -6.76 1.82 -16.56
C ALA A 8 -6.04 2.25 -17.84
N ARG A 9 -6.14 3.54 -18.19
CA ARG A 9 -5.45 4.08 -19.36
C ARG A 9 -3.95 4.17 -19.11
N VAL A 10 -3.12 3.90 -20.12
CA VAL A 10 -1.66 3.77 -19.99
C VAL A 10 -1.02 5.06 -19.48
N GLU A 11 -1.56 6.22 -19.85
CA GLU A 11 -1.07 7.54 -19.45
C GLU A 11 -1.19 7.77 -17.94
N TRP A 12 -2.11 7.07 -17.27
CA TRP A 12 -2.31 7.18 -15.82
C TRP A 12 -1.32 6.31 -15.04
N LEU A 13 -0.70 5.32 -15.68
CA LEU A 13 0.06 4.27 -15.00
C LEU A 13 1.54 4.57 -14.85
N GLN A 14 2.02 5.65 -15.45
CA GLN A 14 3.38 6.14 -15.27
C GLN A 14 3.47 7.02 -14.02
N SER A 15 4.33 6.64 -13.08
CA SER A 15 4.69 7.47 -11.91
C SER A 15 6.12 7.98 -12.01
N ARG A 16 6.37 9.17 -11.46
CA ARG A 16 7.73 9.70 -11.29
C ARG A 16 8.17 9.48 -9.85
N ILE A 17 9.39 9.02 -9.63
CA ILE A 17 9.92 8.79 -8.29
C ILE A 17 10.60 10.06 -7.80
N SER A 18 10.16 10.56 -6.65
CA SER A 18 10.81 11.64 -5.91
C SER A 18 11.44 11.06 -4.64
N LEU A 19 12.70 11.39 -4.38
CA LEU A 19 13.42 10.92 -3.20
C LEU A 19 13.24 11.91 -2.05
N MET A 20 12.56 11.48 -1.00
CA MET A 20 12.41 12.27 0.23
C MET A 20 13.46 11.86 1.25
N TYR A 21 14.28 12.82 1.67
CA TYR A 21 15.28 12.59 2.70
C TYR A 21 14.62 12.30 4.06
N LYS A 22 15.05 11.21 4.72
CA LYS A 22 14.51 10.78 6.03
C LYS A 22 15.31 11.39 7.18
N LYS A 23 16.55 10.93 7.44
CA LYS A 23 17.45 11.38 8.54
C LYS A 23 18.91 10.94 8.27
N THR A 24 19.85 11.45 9.09
CA THR A 24 21.29 11.08 9.18
C THR A 24 22.21 11.65 8.10
N ASP A 25 22.70 10.83 7.16
CA ASP A 25 23.68 11.20 6.14
C ASP A 25 23.00 11.29 4.76
N PRO A 26 23.00 12.46 4.09
CA PRO A 26 22.40 12.64 2.77
C PRO A 26 23.20 11.98 1.63
N THR A 27 24.40 11.47 1.89
CA THR A 27 25.17 10.74 0.87
C THR A 27 24.76 9.27 0.76
N VAL A 28 24.04 8.76 1.76
CA VAL A 28 23.61 7.36 1.81
C VAL A 28 22.21 7.20 1.24
N MET A 29 22.09 6.51 0.09
CA MET A 29 20.80 6.29 -0.60
C MET A 29 19.72 5.61 0.26
N LEU A 30 20.10 4.78 1.24
CA LEU A 30 19.16 4.12 2.15
C LEU A 30 18.44 5.11 3.08
N ASN A 31 18.96 6.33 3.23
CA ASN A 31 18.34 7.40 4.01
C ASN A 31 17.27 8.17 3.22
N TYR A 32 17.02 7.80 1.97
CA TYR A 32 15.95 8.36 1.15
C TYR A 32 14.77 7.40 1.05
N ARG A 33 13.57 7.97 1.09
CA ARG A 33 12.31 7.28 0.83
C ARG A 33 11.84 7.58 -0.59
N PRO A 34 11.64 6.57 -1.44
CA PRO A 34 11.11 6.78 -2.78
C PRO A 34 9.60 7.01 -2.72
N ILE A 35 9.16 8.22 -2.99
CA ILE A 35 7.73 8.57 -3.10
C ILE A 35 7.34 8.58 -4.56
N SER A 36 6.23 7.93 -4.88
CA SER A 36 5.71 7.95 -6.24
C SER A 36 4.79 9.16 -6.42
N VAL A 37 5.11 10.00 -7.40
CA VAL A 37 4.27 11.10 -7.87
C VAL A 37 3.42 10.59 -9.02
N PHE A 38 2.10 10.75 -8.90
CA PHE A 38 1.13 10.17 -9.82
C PHE A 38 0.43 11.23 -10.67
N PRO A 39 -0.04 10.87 -11.87
CA PRO A 39 -1.05 11.65 -12.58
C PRO A 39 -2.31 11.82 -11.74
N ALA A 40 -2.97 12.99 -11.83
CA ALA A 40 -4.19 13.28 -11.06
C ALA A 40 -5.28 12.21 -11.26
N MET A 41 -5.45 11.71 -12.49
CA MET A 41 -6.43 10.68 -12.80
C MET A 41 -6.14 9.34 -12.11
N TYR A 42 -4.87 8.96 -11.96
CA TYR A 42 -4.49 7.78 -11.18
C TYR A 42 -4.90 7.96 -9.71
N PHE A 43 -4.65 9.15 -9.16
CA PHE A 43 -4.97 9.46 -7.78
C PHE A 43 -6.49 9.40 -7.52
N VAL A 44 -7.29 9.96 -8.42
CA VAL A 44 -8.76 9.87 -8.37
C VAL A 44 -9.23 8.42 -8.46
N LEU A 45 -8.75 7.65 -9.46
CA LEU A 45 -9.11 6.25 -9.65
C LEU A 45 -8.81 5.41 -8.40
N THR A 46 -7.61 5.56 -7.84
CA THR A 46 -7.18 4.80 -6.66
C THR A 46 -7.92 5.21 -5.39
N LYS A 47 -8.34 6.46 -5.25
CA LYS A 47 -9.26 6.88 -4.18
C LYS A 47 -10.66 6.26 -4.32
N LEU A 48 -11.20 6.18 -5.54
CA LEU A 48 -12.49 5.53 -5.78
C LEU A 48 -12.43 4.02 -5.48
N LEU A 49 -11.35 3.36 -5.89
CA LEU A 49 -11.10 1.96 -5.54
C LEU A 49 -11.01 1.77 -4.02
N LEU A 50 -10.29 2.65 -3.33
CA LEU A 50 -10.22 2.61 -1.87
C LEU A 50 -11.61 2.73 -1.25
N HIS A 51 -12.39 3.73 -1.66
CA HIS A 51 -13.72 3.96 -1.12
C HIS A 51 -14.63 2.75 -1.29
N ALA A 52 -14.57 2.09 -2.45
CA ALA A 52 -15.36 0.88 -2.72
C ALA A 52 -14.92 -0.33 -1.87
N LEU A 53 -13.65 -0.37 -1.45
CA LEU A 53 -13.05 -1.53 -0.78
C LEU A 53 -12.81 -1.32 0.72
N GLN A 54 -12.93 -0.09 1.23
CA GLN A 54 -12.60 0.24 2.61
C GLN A 54 -13.46 -0.56 3.61
N ALA A 55 -14.77 -0.62 3.40
CA ALA A 55 -15.67 -1.34 4.30
C ALA A 55 -15.37 -2.86 4.38
N PRO A 56 -15.27 -3.61 3.26
CA PRO A 56 -14.92 -5.03 3.35
C PRO A 56 -13.50 -5.26 3.88
N ILE A 57 -12.53 -4.38 3.59
CA ILE A 57 -11.20 -4.44 4.19
C ILE A 57 -11.32 -4.30 5.70
N ASP A 58 -11.92 -3.22 6.21
CA ASP A 58 -12.02 -2.94 7.64
C ASP A 58 -12.76 -4.03 8.42
N ALA A 59 -13.73 -4.69 7.80
CA ALA A 59 -14.46 -5.83 8.38
C ALA A 59 -13.59 -7.10 8.49
N SER A 60 -12.58 -7.25 7.63
CA SER A 60 -11.65 -8.39 7.67
C SER A 60 -10.50 -8.22 8.67
N LEU A 61 -10.27 -6.99 9.16
CA LEU A 61 -9.14 -6.68 10.04
C LEU A 61 -9.41 -7.14 11.47
N SER A 62 -8.38 -7.69 12.12
CA SER A 62 -8.38 -7.94 13.56
C SER A 62 -8.69 -6.66 14.35
N GLU A 63 -9.33 -6.79 15.51
CA GLU A 63 -9.57 -5.66 16.41
C GLU A 63 -8.26 -5.01 16.88
N TRP A 64 -7.19 -5.79 17.00
CA TRP A 64 -5.86 -5.32 17.38
C TRP A 64 -5.14 -4.58 16.26
N GLN A 65 -5.63 -4.64 15.02
CA GLN A 65 -5.08 -3.85 13.93
C GLN A 65 -5.58 -2.39 14.04
N ALA A 66 -4.67 -1.45 14.31
CA ALA A 66 -4.97 0.00 14.26
C ALA A 66 -4.45 0.72 13.02
N GLY A 67 -3.40 0.20 12.39
CA GLY A 67 -2.78 0.85 11.23
C GLY A 67 -3.81 1.02 10.10
N GLY A 68 -3.90 2.25 9.57
CA GLY A 68 -4.76 2.56 8.42
C GLY A 68 -6.27 2.56 8.69
N ARG A 69 -6.71 2.45 9.96
CA ARG A 69 -8.13 2.42 10.31
C ARG A 69 -8.63 3.76 10.83
N LYS A 70 -9.81 4.17 10.38
CA LYS A 70 -10.49 5.36 10.90
C LYS A 70 -10.82 5.16 12.39
N GLY A 71 -10.51 6.15 13.21
CA GLY A 71 -10.84 6.14 14.64
C GLY A 71 -9.93 5.28 15.52
N ARG A 72 -8.87 4.67 14.97
CA ARG A 72 -7.84 3.95 15.75
C ARG A 72 -6.55 4.77 15.75
N THR A 73 -5.88 4.83 16.90
CA THR A 73 -4.65 5.63 17.08
C THR A 73 -3.54 4.77 17.68
N THR A 74 -2.29 5.16 17.40
CA THR A 74 -1.11 4.51 17.99
C THR A 74 -1.13 4.59 19.51
N THR A 75 -1.52 5.74 20.06
CA THR A 75 -1.64 5.93 21.52
C THR A 75 -2.71 5.02 22.11
N GLY A 76 -3.87 4.89 21.45
CA GLY A 76 -4.93 3.98 21.89
C GLY A 76 -4.46 2.53 21.94
N GLN A 77 -3.71 2.07 20.93
CA GLN A 77 -3.13 0.73 20.94
C GLN A 77 -2.08 0.54 22.03
N ALA A 78 -1.21 1.55 22.28
CA ALA A 78 -0.22 1.47 23.34
C ALA A 78 -0.88 1.32 24.73
N VAL A 79 -1.98 2.04 24.97
CA VAL A 79 -2.76 1.91 26.21
C VAL A 79 -3.41 0.53 26.30
N ALA A 80 -4.07 0.06 25.23
CA ALA A 80 -4.71 -1.25 25.21
C ALA A 80 -3.70 -2.39 25.46
N MET A 81 -2.53 -2.33 24.81
CA MET A 81 -1.43 -3.28 24.99
C MET A 81 -0.90 -3.27 26.42
N ARG A 82 -0.72 -2.08 27.03
CA ARG A 82 -0.26 -1.96 28.42
C ARG A 82 -1.29 -2.53 29.41
N ALA A 83 -2.58 -2.25 29.19
CA ALA A 83 -3.66 -2.78 30.02
C ALA A 83 -3.71 -4.31 29.93
N ASP A 84 -3.60 -4.86 28.72
CA ASP A 84 -3.50 -6.30 28.53
C ASP A 84 -2.31 -6.85 29.30
N LEU A 85 -1.09 -6.33 29.12
CA LEU A 85 0.11 -6.79 29.84
C LEU A 85 -0.05 -6.79 31.37
N ALA A 86 -0.71 -5.78 31.91
CA ALA A 86 -0.94 -5.64 33.36
C ALA A 86 -2.01 -6.57 33.92
N SER A 87 -2.93 -7.06 33.09
CA SER A 87 -4.06 -7.92 33.51
C SER A 87 -3.69 -9.38 33.77
N SER A 88 -2.46 -9.79 33.41
CA SER A 88 -1.99 -11.17 33.52
C SER A 88 -1.15 -11.40 34.76
N GLY A 89 -1.49 -12.42 35.55
CA GLY A 89 -0.65 -12.93 36.64
C GLY A 89 0.51 -13.81 36.17
N ALA A 90 0.60 -14.13 34.87
CA ALA A 90 1.65 -14.95 34.29
C ALA A 90 2.73 -14.09 33.59
N PRO A 91 3.99 -14.59 33.48
CA PRO A 91 5.03 -13.94 32.70
C PRO A 91 4.64 -13.79 31.23
N ARG A 92 4.90 -12.62 30.64
CA ARG A 92 4.64 -12.33 29.22
C ARG A 92 5.90 -11.84 28.51
N TYR A 93 5.98 -12.12 27.22
CA TYR A 93 7.06 -11.70 26.35
C TYR A 93 6.51 -10.88 25.19
N MET A 94 7.30 -9.89 24.74
CA MET A 94 6.95 -9.03 23.61
C MET A 94 8.02 -9.13 22.53
N CYS A 95 7.58 -9.26 21.29
CA CYS A 95 8.45 -9.21 20.12
C CYS A 95 8.01 -8.05 19.22
N TYR A 96 8.97 -7.23 18.80
CA TYR A 96 8.76 -6.18 17.81
C TYR A 96 9.21 -6.70 16.44
N LEU A 97 8.29 -6.70 15.49
CA LEU A 97 8.55 -7.12 14.11
C LEU A 97 8.40 -5.90 13.19
N ASP A 98 9.46 -5.60 12.42
CA ASP A 98 9.42 -4.60 11.36
C ASP A 98 9.77 -5.26 10.02
N ILE A 99 8.87 -5.13 9.05
CA ILE A 99 9.03 -5.75 7.73
C ILE A 99 9.86 -4.82 6.86
N ALA A 100 11.10 -5.22 6.58
CA ALA A 100 11.99 -4.47 5.71
C ALA A 100 11.36 -4.25 4.32
N LYS A 101 11.25 -2.98 3.90
CA LYS A 101 10.72 -2.58 2.59
C LYS A 101 9.37 -3.23 2.28
N ALA A 102 8.43 -3.20 3.22
CA ALA A 102 7.12 -3.83 3.08
C ALA A 102 6.42 -3.41 1.76
N PHE A 103 6.23 -2.11 1.51
CA PHE A 103 5.59 -1.64 0.27
C PHE A 103 6.35 -2.02 -1.00
N PRO A 104 7.67 -1.77 -1.14
CA PRO A 104 8.40 -2.11 -2.37
C PRO A 104 8.54 -3.62 -2.63
N SER A 105 8.41 -4.47 -1.61
CA SER A 105 8.62 -5.92 -1.76
C SER A 105 7.34 -6.72 -2.05
N ALA A 106 6.15 -6.14 -1.79
CA ALA A 106 4.87 -6.83 -1.89
C ALA A 106 4.59 -7.41 -3.29
N PRO A 107 4.33 -8.73 -3.44
CA PRO A 107 3.95 -9.32 -4.72
C PRO A 107 2.55 -8.88 -5.16
N HIS A 108 2.39 -8.46 -6.42
CA HIS A 108 1.08 -8.08 -6.97
C HIS A 108 0.07 -9.23 -6.92
N ARG A 109 0.53 -10.48 -7.09
CA ARG A 109 -0.34 -11.66 -6.96
C ARG A 109 -0.93 -11.81 -5.57
N SER A 110 -0.17 -11.49 -4.52
CA SER A 110 -0.66 -11.54 -3.14
C SER A 110 -1.74 -10.49 -2.90
N LEU A 111 -1.54 -9.28 -3.41
CA LEU A 111 -2.56 -8.21 -3.36
C LEU A 111 -3.86 -8.62 -4.06
N LEU A 112 -3.75 -9.15 -5.30
CA LEU A 112 -4.93 -9.59 -6.05
C LEU A 112 -5.65 -10.75 -5.37
N ARG A 113 -4.91 -11.71 -4.79
CA ARG A 113 -5.49 -12.81 -4.03
C ARG A 113 -6.23 -12.32 -2.78
N ALA A 114 -5.63 -11.41 -2.01
CA ALA A 114 -6.27 -10.83 -0.84
C ALA A 114 -7.58 -10.12 -1.21
N LEU A 115 -7.57 -9.31 -2.28
CA LEU A 115 -8.80 -8.67 -2.78
C LEU A 115 -9.87 -9.68 -3.23
N GLN A 116 -9.45 -10.80 -3.81
CA GLN A 116 -10.36 -11.87 -4.21
C GLN A 116 -11.00 -12.55 -2.99
N VAL A 117 -10.21 -12.82 -1.93
CA VAL A 117 -10.71 -13.38 -0.67
C VAL A 117 -11.71 -12.44 0.01
N LEU A 118 -11.51 -11.13 -0.10
CA LEU A 118 -12.45 -10.11 0.40
C LEU A 118 -13.76 -10.02 -0.40
N GLY A 119 -13.97 -10.86 -1.42
CA GLY A 119 -15.19 -10.84 -2.23
C GLY A 119 -15.28 -9.65 -3.19
N THR A 120 -14.14 -9.07 -3.57
CA THR A 120 -14.12 -7.94 -4.51
C THR A 120 -14.73 -8.32 -5.85
N LEU A 121 -15.60 -7.46 -6.39
CA LEU A 121 -16.18 -7.63 -7.72
C LEU A 121 -15.10 -7.86 -8.79
N MET A 122 -15.32 -8.83 -9.67
CA MET A 122 -14.37 -9.22 -10.71
C MET A 122 -13.98 -8.05 -11.65
N GLN A 123 -14.87 -7.07 -11.82
CA GLN A 123 -14.56 -5.84 -12.56
C GLN A 123 -13.51 -4.98 -11.86
N LEU A 124 -13.63 -4.79 -10.54
CA LEU A 124 -12.67 -4.02 -9.75
C LEU A 124 -11.31 -4.74 -9.67
N LEU A 125 -11.31 -6.07 -9.50
CA LEU A 125 -10.09 -6.89 -9.56
C LEU A 125 -9.34 -6.69 -10.87
N ARG A 126 -10.05 -6.70 -12.01
CA ARG A 126 -9.46 -6.46 -13.33
C ARG A 126 -8.88 -5.06 -13.48
N ILE A 127 -9.51 -4.04 -12.89
CA ILE A 127 -8.96 -2.68 -12.86
C ILE A 127 -7.65 -2.68 -12.05
N VAL A 128 -7.64 -3.24 -10.83
CA VAL A 128 -6.44 -3.30 -9.99
C VAL A 128 -5.31 -4.05 -10.70
N GLN A 129 -5.61 -5.20 -11.30
CA GLN A 129 -4.66 -5.98 -12.09
C GLN A 129 -4.09 -5.14 -13.24
N SER A 130 -4.93 -4.44 -14.00
CA SER A 130 -4.48 -3.58 -15.12
C SER A 130 -3.58 -2.44 -14.65
N ILE A 131 -3.83 -1.89 -13.46
CA ILE A 131 -2.99 -0.84 -12.87
C ILE A 131 -1.57 -1.37 -12.68
N TYR A 132 -1.39 -2.52 -12.03
CA TYR A 132 -0.06 -3.04 -11.71
C TYR A 132 0.66 -3.63 -12.94
N GLU A 133 -0.05 -4.32 -13.84
CA GLU A 133 0.54 -4.89 -15.05
C GLU A 133 1.06 -3.81 -16.02
N GLY A 134 0.36 -2.67 -16.08
CA GLY A 134 0.69 -1.52 -16.93
C GLY A 134 1.54 -0.46 -16.24
N SER A 135 1.91 -0.63 -14.97
CA SER A 135 2.63 0.38 -14.21
C SER A 135 4.11 0.49 -14.57
N TRP A 136 4.56 1.73 -14.78
CA TRP A 136 5.96 2.09 -14.97
C TRP A 136 6.35 3.20 -14.02
N ASN A 137 7.63 3.20 -13.62
CA ASN A 137 8.24 4.27 -12.86
C ASN A 137 9.30 4.96 -13.69
N VAL A 138 9.46 6.27 -13.46
CA VAL A 138 10.51 7.10 -14.03
C VAL A 138 11.30 7.69 -12.88
N CYS A 139 12.61 7.51 -12.88
CA CYS A 139 13.54 8.19 -11.98
C CYS A 139 14.37 9.19 -12.78
N ASP A 140 14.55 10.38 -12.26
CA ASP A 140 15.47 11.34 -12.85
C ASP A 140 16.88 11.05 -12.37
N THR A 141 17.80 10.94 -13.32
CA THR A 141 19.24 10.76 -13.05
C THR A 141 20.02 11.88 -13.74
N PRO A 142 21.29 12.13 -13.37
CA PRO A 142 22.14 13.10 -14.06
C PRO A 142 22.23 12.86 -15.57
N ASP A 143 22.18 11.59 -16.00
CA ASP A 143 22.24 11.18 -17.41
C ASP A 143 20.88 11.22 -18.12
N GLY A 144 19.83 11.69 -17.43
CA GLY A 144 18.47 11.79 -17.93
C GLY A 144 17.47 10.84 -17.23
N PRO A 145 16.20 10.83 -17.67
CA PRO A 145 15.16 10.03 -17.05
C PRO A 145 15.31 8.54 -17.39
N VAL A 146 15.40 7.69 -16.36
CA VAL A 146 15.43 6.23 -16.50
C VAL A 146 14.06 5.66 -16.18
N ARG A 147 13.50 4.88 -17.12
CA ARG A 147 12.19 4.23 -16.98
C ARG A 147 12.34 2.75 -16.68
N TYR A 148 11.59 2.24 -15.69
CA TYR A 148 11.56 0.81 -15.36
C TYR A 148 10.14 0.33 -15.06
N LYS A 149 9.88 -0.95 -15.36
CA LYS A 149 8.58 -1.57 -15.14
C LYS A 149 8.40 -1.93 -13.68
N LEU A 150 7.24 -1.61 -13.09
CA LEU A 150 6.91 -2.03 -11.73
C LEU A 150 6.52 -3.51 -11.74
N ARG A 151 7.45 -4.40 -11.39
CA ARG A 151 7.22 -5.86 -11.39
C ARG A 151 6.79 -6.41 -10.03
N ARG A 152 7.14 -5.69 -8.97
CA ARG A 152 6.79 -5.97 -7.57
C ARG A 152 6.65 -4.66 -6.84
N GLY A 153 6.04 -4.75 -5.68
CA GLY A 153 5.84 -3.64 -4.80
C GLY A 153 4.65 -2.79 -5.18
N ILE A 154 4.23 -2.06 -4.19
CA ILE A 154 3.19 -1.06 -4.26
C ILE A 154 3.85 0.31 -4.35
N LYS A 155 3.23 1.21 -5.11
CA LYS A 155 3.68 2.59 -5.22
C LYS A 155 3.46 3.33 -3.91
N GLU A 156 4.53 3.71 -3.22
CA GLU A 156 4.47 4.46 -1.96
C GLU A 156 3.81 5.84 -2.20
N GLY A 157 2.81 6.16 -1.36
CA GLY A 157 1.93 7.32 -1.54
C GLY A 157 0.63 7.04 -2.30
N CYS A 158 0.43 5.82 -2.84
CA CYS A 158 -0.83 5.46 -3.50
C CYS A 158 -1.99 5.39 -2.48
N PRO A 159 -3.10 6.14 -2.68
CA PRO A 159 -4.24 6.15 -1.75
C PRO A 159 -4.82 4.75 -1.50
N PHE A 160 -4.98 3.97 -2.57
CA PHE A 160 -5.59 2.64 -2.52
C PHE A 160 -4.90 1.69 -1.53
N VAL A 161 -3.60 1.85 -1.33
CA VAL A 161 -2.79 0.81 -0.70
C VAL A 161 -2.29 1.17 0.69
N ALA A 162 -2.40 2.45 1.06
CA ALA A 162 -2.15 2.88 2.43
C ALA A 162 -3.06 2.14 3.43
N SER A 163 -4.29 1.80 3.05
CA SER A 163 -5.20 1.00 3.89
C SER A 163 -5.05 -0.52 3.69
N PHE A 164 -4.60 -0.98 2.52
CA PHE A 164 -4.55 -2.40 2.18
C PHE A 164 -3.37 -3.15 2.82
N PHE A 165 -2.27 -2.46 3.10
CA PHE A 165 -1.06 -3.06 3.71
C PHE A 165 -1.28 -3.60 5.14
N HIS A 166 -2.48 -3.41 5.66
CA HIS A 166 -2.90 -3.80 6.99
C HIS A 166 -3.90 -4.97 6.97
N ALA A 167 -4.34 -5.41 5.78
CA ALA A 167 -5.24 -6.56 5.60
C ALA A 167 -4.49 -7.89 5.82
N PRO A 168 -5.12 -8.88 6.48
CA PRO A 168 -4.50 -10.19 6.65
C PRO A 168 -4.25 -10.83 5.27
N VAL A 169 -3.08 -11.45 5.14
CA VAL A 169 -2.71 -12.33 4.01
C VAL A 169 -3.20 -13.73 4.31
#